data_AF-F9WX28-F1
#
_entry.id   AF-F9WX28-F1
#
_cell.length_a   1.000
_cell.length_b   1.000
_cell.length_c   1.000
_cell.angle_alpha   90.00
_cell.angle_beta   90.00
_cell.angle_gamma   90.00
#
_symmetry.space_group_name_H-M   'P 1'
#
loop_
_entity.id
_entity.type
_entity.pdbx_description
1 polymer ?
#
loop_
_entity_poly.entity_id
_entity_poly.type
_entity_poly.pdbx_seq_one_letter_code
_entity_poly.pdbx_strand_id
1 'polypeptide(L)' 'AFPIMEQDGKPYIISNTARKVLNTDSPRSEGFTLASQSIFRNHEDHTFYDEKCPAHQELKVRLQWLSKTRGKETSAD' A
#
# COMPACT_ATOMS: atom_id res chain seq x y z
N ALA A 1 0.67 -18.06 13.30
CA ALA A 1 1.14 -16.71 13.67
C ALA A 1 1.54 -15.99 12.38
N PHE A 2 1.03 -14.78 12.13
CA PHE A 2 1.50 -13.98 11.00
C PHE A 2 2.94 -13.54 11.28
N PRO A 3 3.85 -13.55 10.28
CA PRO A 3 5.20 -13.07 10.48
C PRO A 3 5.15 -11.60 10.92
N ILE A 4 5.68 -11.34 12.12
CA ILE A 4 5.90 -9.98 12.61
C ILE A 4 7.04 -9.39 11.80
N MET A 5 6.77 -8.30 11.08
CA MET A 5 7.82 -7.60 10.36
C MET A 5 8.65 -6.83 11.37
N GLU A 6 9.90 -7.25 11.55
CA GLU A 6 10.78 -6.73 12.60
C GLU A 6 11.89 -5.85 12.01
N GLN A 7 12.16 -4.75 12.70
CA GLN A 7 13.37 -3.95 12.58
C GLN A 7 14.08 -4.04 13.93
N ASP A 8 15.33 -4.53 13.94
CA ASP A 8 16.11 -4.73 15.17
C ASP A 8 15.39 -5.56 16.26
N GLY A 9 14.58 -6.55 15.84
CA GLY A 9 13.81 -7.42 16.73
C GLY A 9 12.55 -6.79 17.33
N LYS A 10 12.09 -5.64 16.79
CA LYS A 10 10.86 -4.97 17.22
C LYS A 10 9.90 -4.75 16.04
N PRO A 11 8.58 -4.92 16.23
CA PRO A 11 7.61 -4.61 15.19
C PRO A 11 7.61 -3.09 14.92
N TYR A 12 7.80 -2.72 13.65
CA TYR A 12 7.81 -1.32 13.22
C TYR A 12 6.43 -0.85 12.70
N ILE A 13 5.50 -1.78 12.42
CA ILE A 13 4.09 -1.46 12.13
C ILE A 13 3.26 -1.74 13.38
N ILE A 14 2.54 -0.73 13.87
CA ILE A 14 1.59 -0.89 15.00
C ILE A 14 0.32 -1.55 14.50
N SER A 15 -0.23 -1.07 13.39
CA SER A 15 -1.41 -1.67 12.76
C SER A 15 -1.45 -1.36 11.26
N ASN A 16 -2.12 -2.23 10.52
CA ASN A 16 -2.43 -1.99 9.11
C ASN A 16 -3.86 -2.45 8.83
N THR A 17 -4.66 -1.60 8.20
CA THR A 17 -6.05 -1.90 7.85
C THR A 17 -6.31 -1.52 6.40
N ALA A 18 -6.82 -2.45 5.61
CA ALA A 18 -7.31 -2.19 4.27
C ALA A 18 -8.85 -2.27 4.24
N ARG A 19 -9.51 -1.30 3.61
CA ARG A 19 -10.96 -1.27 3.45
C ARG A 19 -11.35 -0.83 2.05
N LYS A 20 -12.50 -1.31 1.58
CA LYS A 20 -13.16 -0.76 0.39
C LYS A 20 -13.62 0.66 0.69
N VAL A 21 -13.44 1.55 -0.29
CA VAL A 21 -14.04 2.88 -0.24
C VAL A 21 -15.56 2.71 -0.34
N LEU A 22 -16.31 3.28 0.60
CA LEU A 22 -17.77 3.08 0.67
C LEU A 22 -18.55 3.91 -0.35
N ASN A 23 -18.00 5.05 -0.77
CA ASN A 23 -18.69 6.00 -1.64
C ASN A 23 -17.96 6.15 -2.98
N THR A 24 -17.71 5.03 -3.65
CA THR A 24 -16.91 4.99 -4.89
C THR A 24 -17.53 5.78 -6.05
N ASP A 25 -18.84 5.99 -6.04
CA ASP A 25 -19.56 6.79 -7.04
C ASP A 25 -19.41 8.30 -6.82
N SER A 26 -18.85 8.72 -5.67
CA SER A 26 -18.62 10.15 -5.41
C SER A 26 -17.52 10.71 -6.30
N PRO A 27 -17.69 11.93 -6.85
CA PRO A 27 -16.60 12.64 -7.53
C PRO A 27 -15.35 12.81 -6.66
N ARG A 28 -15.49 12.81 -5.32
CA ARG A 28 -14.37 12.92 -4.37
C ARG A 28 -13.55 11.65 -4.23
N SER A 29 -14.05 10.51 -4.70
CA SER A 29 -13.32 9.25 -4.66
C SER A 29 -12.32 9.13 -5.80
N GLU A 30 -12.40 9.97 -6.85
CA GLU A 30 -11.40 10.05 -7.92
C GLU A 30 -11.02 8.68 -8.54
N GLY A 31 -11.98 7.75 -8.59
CA GLY A 31 -11.76 6.39 -9.09
C GLY A 31 -11.00 5.45 -8.13
N PHE A 32 -10.66 5.88 -6.92
CA PHE A 32 -10.09 5.01 -5.89
C PHE A 32 -11.16 4.13 -5.24
N THR A 33 -10.90 2.82 -5.18
CA THR A 33 -11.83 1.81 -4.66
C THR A 33 -11.36 1.12 -3.38
N LEU A 34 -10.08 1.30 -3.03
CA LEU A 34 -9.44 0.69 -1.88
C LEU A 34 -8.63 1.74 -1.12
N ALA A 35 -8.75 1.75 0.20
CA ALA A 35 -7.92 2.54 1.11
C ALA A 35 -7.13 1.61 2.02
N SER A 36 -5.83 1.85 2.15
CA SER A 36 -4.95 1.17 3.11
C SER A 36 -4.42 2.20 4.10
N GLN A 37 -4.55 1.92 5.39
CA GLN A 37 -4.07 2.78 6.47
C GLN A 37 -3.12 1.98 7.35
N SER A 38 -1.88 2.45 7.46
CA SER A 38 -0.87 1.89 8.34
C SER A 38 -0.52 2.89 9.44
N ILE A 39 -0.38 2.42 10.67
CA ILE A 39 -0.03 3.23 11.84
C ILE A 39 1.36 2.81 12.31
N PHE A 40 2.22 3.80 12.52
CA PHE A 40 3.60 3.66 12.97
C PHE A 40 3.79 4.40 14.29
N ARG A 41 4.82 4.05 15.06
CA ARG A 41 5.10 4.72 16.33
C ARG A 41 5.69 6.11 16.14
N ASN A 42 6.56 6.22 15.15
CA ASN A 42 7.33 7.42 14.85
C ASN A 42 7.60 7.50 13.34
N HIS A 43 8.33 8.54 12.95
CA HIS A 43 8.64 8.76 11.54
C HIS A 43 9.72 7.79 11.04
N GLU A 44 10.65 7.39 11.89
CA GLU A 44 11.74 6.48 11.54
C GLU A 44 11.23 5.10 11.11
N ASP A 45 10.23 4.55 11.83
CA ASP A 45 9.57 3.29 11.51
C ASP A 45 8.83 3.38 10.16
N HIS A 46 8.20 4.53 9.88
CA HIS A 46 7.55 4.80 8.60
C HIS A 46 8.57 4.87 7.47
N THR A 47 9.68 5.58 7.65
CA THR A 47 10.75 5.68 6.65
C THR A 47 11.37 4.31 6.37
N PHE A 48 11.58 3.48 7.41
CA PHE A 48 12.02 2.10 7.21
C PHE A 48 11.00 1.30 6.40
N TYR A 49 9.71 1.37 6.73
CA TYR A 49 8.67 0.69 5.97
C TYR A 49 8.62 1.14 4.51
N ASP A 50 8.68 2.45 4.25
CA ASP A 50 8.54 3.01 2.92
C ASP A 50 9.75 2.71 2.02
N GLU A 51 10.96 2.80 2.59
CA GLU A 51 12.20 2.77 1.81
C GLU A 51 12.98 1.46 1.90
N LYS A 52 12.92 0.76 3.04
CA LYS A 52 13.84 -0.34 3.36
C LYS A 52 13.17 -1.70 3.53
N CYS A 53 11.85 -1.75 3.77
CA CYS A 53 11.13 -3.01 3.92
C CYS A 53 11.12 -3.80 2.61
N PRO A 54 11.74 -5.01 2.55
CA PRO A 54 11.84 -5.77 1.29
C PRO A 54 10.47 -6.17 0.71
N ALA A 55 9.53 -6.59 1.58
CA ALA A 55 8.19 -6.97 1.15
C ALA A 55 7.40 -5.76 0.61
N HIS A 56 7.58 -4.58 1.20
CA HIS A 56 6.92 -3.36 0.74
C HIS A 56 7.48 -2.89 -0.61
N GLN A 57 8.79 -3.01 -0.81
CA GLN A 57 9.42 -2.71 -2.10
C GLN A 57 8.90 -3.62 -3.22
N GLU A 58 8.78 -4.93 -2.98
CA GLU A 58 8.21 -5.87 -3.96
C GLU A 58 6.77 -5.48 -4.32
N LEU A 59 5.96 -5.15 -3.30
CA LEU A 59 4.59 -4.70 -3.50
C LEU A 59 4.51 -3.42 -4.34
N LYS A 60 5.36 -2.41 -4.05
CA LYS A 60 5.46 -1.17 -4.82
C LYS A 60 5.77 -1.44 -6.29
N VAL A 61 6.76 -2.29 -6.58
CA VAL A 61 7.13 -2.66 -7.95
C VAL A 61 5.95 -3.29 -8.68
N ARG A 62 5.26 -4.23 -8.04
CA ARG A 62 4.10 -4.91 -8.62
C ARG A 62 2.94 -3.95 -8.92
N LEU A 63 2.63 -3.05 -7.98
CA LEU A 63 1.55 -2.06 -8.14
C LEU A 63 1.88 -1.03 -9.23
N GLN A 64 3.14 -0.57 -9.29
CA GLN A 64 3.59 0.34 -10.35
C GLN A 64 3.51 -0.33 -11.73
N TRP A 65 3.86 -1.61 -11.83
CA TRP A 65 3.72 -2.36 -13.07
C TRP A 65 2.25 -2.44 -13.51
N LEU A 66 1.35 -2.83 -12.61
CA LEU A 66 -0.09 -2.91 -12.88
C LEU A 66 -0.67 -1.56 -13.34
N SER A 67 -0.24 -0.46 -12.71
CA SER A 67 -0.67 0.89 -13.09
C SER A 67 -0.26 1.23 -14.54
N LYS A 68 0.97 0.87 -14.93
CA LYS A 68 1.49 1.12 -16.29
C LYS A 68 0.86 0.22 -17.36
N THR A 69 0.50 -1.01 -17.02
CA THR A 69 -0.09 -1.96 -17.99
C THR A 69 -1.59 -1.76 -18.18
N ARG A 70 -2.32 -1.36 -17.13
CA ARG A 70 -3.77 -1.08 -17.22
C ARG A 70 -4.12 0.00 -18.24
N GLY A 71 -3.22 0.95 -18.51
CA GLY A 71 -3.40 1.98 -19.54
C GLY A 71 -3.17 1.53 -20.99
N LYS A 72 -2.71 0.29 -21.22
CA LYS A 72 -2.44 -0.23 -22.58
C LYS A 72 -3.57 -1.10 -23.15
N GLU A 73 -4.53 -1.52 -22.33
CA GLU A 73 -5.63 -2.37 -22.79
C GLU A 73 -6.87 -1.58 -23.27
N THR A 74 -6.95 -0.28 -23.00
CA THR A 74 -8.09 0.57 -23.39
C THR A 74 -7.91 1.30 -24.73
N SER A 75 -7.01 0.85 -25.61
CA SER A 75 -6.81 1.42 -26.96
C SER A 75 -6.90 0.40 -28.09
N ALA A 76 -7.64 -0.69 -27.87
CA ALA A 76 -8.17 -1.51 -28.95
C ALA A 76 -9.70 -1.42 -28.85
N ASP A 77 -10.30 -0.98 -29.96
CA ASP A 77 -11.73 -0.82 -30.28
C ASP A 77 -12.35 0.57 -30.04
#